data_AF-A0AAJ7TEI7-F1
#
_entry.id   AF-A0AAJ7TEI7-F1
#
_cell.length_a   1.000
_cell.length_b   1.000
_cell.length_c   1.000
_cell.angle_alpha   90.00
_cell.angle_beta   90.00
_cell.angle_gamma   90.00
#
_symmetry.space_group_name_H-M   'P 1'
#
loop_
_entity.id
_entity.type
_entity.pdbx_description
1 polymer ?
#
loop_
_entity_poly.entity_id
_entity_poly.type
_entity_poly.pdbx_seq_one_letter_code
_entity_poly.pdbx_strand_id
1 'polypeptide(L)'
;MTSESQNIYMQPISATLPLGSKVFWRLSGNIIIAEVTLGALVWILVAATGMTQNLHQGWVMFVAVTFCFCSIVQFFLYGTSVPESLDLPWLLMECVYNILAFSMYLSAAVLLANLCVLLGKQDMLVIMDNYIYGLSVAAVLFAHLVTLLYGISAVISVRRLRFN
;
A
#
# COMPACT_ATOMS: atom_id res chain seq x y z
N MET A 1 -22.27 61.54 -6.96
CA MET A 1 -21.84 60.87 -5.71
C MET A 1 -22.88 59.83 -5.36
N THR A 2 -22.59 58.56 -5.63
CA THR A 2 -22.97 57.35 -4.85
C THR A 2 -22.36 56.16 -5.59
N SER A 3 -21.04 56.07 -5.44
CA SER A 3 -20.21 54.92 -5.73
C SER A 3 -20.37 53.88 -4.61
N GLU A 4 -21.43 53.08 -4.65
CA GLU A 4 -21.52 51.84 -3.86
C GLU A 4 -21.55 50.65 -4.81
N SER A 5 -20.40 50.56 -5.49
CA SER A 5 -19.81 49.36 -6.01
C SER A 5 -19.92 48.19 -5.02
N GLN A 6 -20.29 47.03 -5.57
CA GLN A 6 -19.50 45.80 -5.44
C GLN A 6 -19.15 45.42 -4.00
N ASN A 7 -19.94 44.52 -3.39
CA ASN A 7 -19.48 43.50 -2.44
C ASN A 7 -20.69 42.80 -1.82
N ILE A 8 -21.54 42.18 -2.64
CA ILE A 8 -22.21 40.96 -2.17
C ILE A 8 -21.07 39.96 -2.10
N TYR A 9 -20.48 39.86 -0.91
CA TYR A 9 -19.48 38.87 -0.57
C TYR A 9 -20.03 37.51 -1.00
N MET A 10 -19.59 37.08 -2.17
CA MET A 10 -19.47 35.68 -2.52
C MET A 10 -18.69 35.10 -1.37
N GLN A 11 -19.42 34.58 -0.37
CA GLN A 11 -18.85 33.83 0.71
C GLN A 11 -17.99 32.79 -0.01
N PRO A 12 -16.65 32.83 0.07
CA PRO A 12 -15.94 31.63 -0.27
C PRO A 12 -16.58 30.63 0.67
N ILE A 13 -17.22 29.61 0.11
CA ILE A 13 -17.44 28.38 0.85
C ILE A 13 -16.02 27.90 1.11
N SER A 14 -15.39 28.49 2.12
CA SER A 14 -14.41 27.82 2.94
C SER A 14 -15.21 26.69 3.55
N ALA A 15 -15.40 25.65 2.76
CA ALA A 15 -15.41 24.31 3.27
C ALA A 15 -14.05 24.22 3.96
N THR A 16 -14.02 24.66 5.22
CA THR A 16 -12.98 24.32 6.17
C THR A 16 -13.18 22.83 6.40
N LEU A 17 -12.84 22.02 5.39
CA LEU A 17 -12.58 20.62 5.63
C LEU A 17 -11.43 20.62 6.63
N PRO A 18 -11.56 19.97 7.78
CA PRO A 18 -10.45 19.77 8.69
C PRO A 18 -9.47 18.77 8.04
N LEU A 19 -8.79 19.22 7.00
CA LEU A 19 -7.67 18.58 6.34
C LEU A 19 -6.42 19.09 7.04
N GLY A 20 -5.65 18.18 7.63
CA GLY A 20 -4.34 18.55 8.15
C GLY A 20 -3.80 17.52 9.13
N SER A 21 -4.43 17.34 10.29
CA SER A 21 -3.86 16.47 11.34
C SER A 21 -4.83 15.40 11.85
N LYS A 22 -6.13 15.70 12.00
CA LYS A 22 -7.12 14.74 12.52
C LYS A 22 -7.42 13.57 11.56
N VAL A 23 -7.19 13.75 10.26
CA VAL A 23 -7.32 12.68 9.24
C VAL A 23 -6.12 11.72 9.25
N PHE A 24 -4.92 12.22 9.53
CA PHE A 24 -3.72 11.40 9.70
C PHE A 24 -3.84 10.44 10.90
N TRP A 25 -4.60 10.83 11.93
CA TRP A 25 -4.72 10.08 13.18
C TRP A 25 -5.74 8.93 13.21
N ARG A 26 -6.58 8.70 12.18
CA ARG A 26 -7.60 7.62 12.28
C ARG A 26 -7.66 6.60 11.15
N LEU A 27 -7.35 6.97 9.90
CA LEU A 27 -7.46 6.03 8.78
C LEU A 27 -6.16 5.89 8.00
N SER A 28 -5.59 6.98 7.48
CA SER A 28 -4.40 6.90 6.63
C SER A 28 -3.16 6.39 7.36
N GLY A 29 -2.89 6.85 8.59
CA GLY A 29 -1.76 6.34 9.37
C GLY A 29 -1.88 4.85 9.70
N ASN A 30 -3.08 4.39 10.06
CA ASN A 30 -3.35 2.98 10.34
C ASN A 30 -3.19 2.09 9.10
N ILE A 31 -3.57 2.59 7.92
CA ILE A 31 -3.40 1.87 6.65
C ILE A 31 -1.92 1.71 6.31
N ILE A 32 -1.10 2.76 6.45
CA ILE A 32 0.35 2.69 6.19
C ILE A 32 1.03 1.69 7.13
N ILE A 33 0.67 1.70 8.43
CA ILE A 33 1.21 0.73 9.40
C ILE A 33 0.77 -0.70 9.03
N ALA A 34 -0.48 -0.88 8.61
CA ALA A 34 -0.98 -2.17 8.17
C ALA A 34 -0.29 -2.65 6.88
N GLU A 35 -0.03 -1.77 5.91
CA GLU A 35 0.73 -2.08 4.68
C GLU A 35 2.15 -2.55 5.00
N VAL A 36 2.87 -1.85 5.88
CA VAL A 36 4.24 -2.21 6.29
C VAL A 36 4.26 -3.54 7.04
N THR A 37 3.37 -3.71 8.03
CA THR A 37 3.35 -4.92 8.86
C THR A 37 2.96 -6.16 8.06
N LEU A 38 1.93 -6.05 7.20
CA LEU A 38 1.52 -7.15 6.34
C LEU A 38 2.54 -7.44 5.23
N GLY A 39 3.17 -6.42 4.64
CA GLY A 39 4.25 -6.59 3.67
C GLY A 39 5.47 -7.30 4.25
N ALA A 40 5.87 -6.94 5.47
CA ALA A 40 6.93 -7.63 6.21
C ALA A 40 6.54 -9.08 6.56
N LEU A 41 5.28 -9.32 6.90
CA LEU A 41 4.75 -10.65 7.18
C LEU A 41 4.84 -11.54 5.93
N VAL A 42 4.43 -11.05 4.75
CA VAL A 42 4.54 -11.79 3.48
C VAL A 42 5.97 -12.21 3.22
N TRP A 43 6.95 -11.32 3.41
CA TRP A 43 8.36 -11.64 3.24
C TRP A 43 8.83 -12.75 4.18
N ILE A 44 8.45 -12.70 5.46
CA ILE A 44 8.83 -13.71 6.46
C ILE A 44 8.21 -15.07 6.13
N LEU A 45 6.92 -15.12 5.75
CA LEU A 45 6.26 -16.37 5.37
C LEU A 45 6.89 -16.96 4.11
N VAL A 46 7.18 -16.13 3.11
CA VAL A 46 7.85 -16.56 1.87
C VAL A 46 9.27 -17.04 2.15
N ALA A 47 10.01 -16.43 3.06
CA ALA A 47 11.34 -16.92 3.44
C ALA A 47 11.27 -18.26 4.20
N ALA A 48 10.22 -18.44 5.01
CA ALA A 48 10.04 -19.61 5.85
C ALA A 48 9.57 -20.87 5.10
N THR A 49 9.08 -20.78 3.86
CA THR A 49 8.73 -21.96 3.05
C THR A 49 9.94 -22.80 2.64
N GLY A 50 11.17 -22.24 2.69
CA GLY A 50 12.38 -22.96 2.33
C GLY A 50 12.48 -23.20 0.81
N MET A 51 13.58 -22.73 0.21
CA MET A 51 13.75 -22.59 -1.23
C MET A 51 13.60 -23.89 -2.04
N THR A 52 12.56 -23.99 -2.86
CA THR A 52 12.46 -24.96 -3.96
C THR A 52 12.31 -24.31 -5.34
N GLN A 53 11.90 -23.03 -5.43
CA GLN A 53 11.70 -22.28 -6.68
C GLN A 53 12.33 -20.88 -6.60
N ASN A 54 13.67 -20.81 -6.71
CA ASN A 54 14.49 -19.63 -6.42
C ASN A 54 14.09 -18.36 -7.18
N LEU A 55 13.66 -18.47 -8.45
CA LEU A 55 13.40 -17.29 -9.29
C LEU A 55 12.09 -16.58 -8.91
N HIS A 56 11.03 -17.33 -8.61
CA HIS A 56 9.70 -16.76 -8.30
C HIS A 56 9.67 -16.19 -6.89
N GLN A 57 10.31 -16.88 -5.96
CA GLN A 57 10.45 -16.47 -4.56
C GLN A 57 11.30 -15.20 -4.43
N GLY A 58 12.40 -15.10 -5.19
CA GLY A 58 13.26 -13.92 -5.22
C GLY A 58 12.55 -12.64 -5.68
N TRP A 59 11.65 -12.75 -6.67
CA TRP A 59 10.83 -11.62 -7.13
C TRP A 59 9.92 -11.07 -6.02
N VAL A 60 9.21 -11.96 -5.32
CA VAL A 60 8.31 -11.59 -4.23
C VAL A 60 9.07 -10.94 -3.07
N MET A 61 10.24 -11.47 -2.72
CA MET A 61 11.09 -10.89 -1.69
C MET A 61 11.63 -9.51 -2.08
N PHE A 62 12.06 -9.33 -3.33
CA PHE A 62 12.53 -8.04 -3.84
C PHE A 62 11.43 -6.97 -3.76
N VAL A 63 10.23 -7.29 -4.24
CA VAL A 63 9.06 -6.39 -4.17
C VAL A 63 8.75 -6.05 -2.70
N ALA A 64 8.67 -7.04 -1.82
CA ALA A 64 8.34 -6.80 -0.42
C ALA A 64 9.38 -5.89 0.28
N VAL A 65 10.68 -6.15 0.10
CA VAL A 65 11.77 -5.39 0.74
C VAL A 65 11.84 -3.97 0.22
N THR A 66 11.74 -3.77 -1.10
CA THR A 66 11.80 -2.43 -1.71
C THR A 66 10.64 -1.56 -1.23
N PHE A 67 9.41 -2.07 -1.25
CA PHE A 67 8.26 -1.31 -0.77
C PHE A 67 8.23 -1.13 0.75
N CYS A 68 8.74 -2.09 1.53
CA CYS A 68 8.92 -1.93 2.97
C CYS A 68 9.88 -0.77 3.28
N PHE A 69 11.04 -0.72 2.62
CA PHE A 69 12.00 0.36 2.79
C PHE A 69 11.42 1.72 2.34
N CYS A 70 10.78 1.76 1.18
CA CYS A 70 10.11 2.98 0.70
C CYS A 70 9.01 3.46 1.65
N SER A 71 8.20 2.56 2.21
CA SER A 71 7.14 2.90 3.18
C SER A 71 7.72 3.41 4.50
N ILE A 72 8.85 2.86 4.95
CA ILE A 72 9.57 3.37 6.14
C ILE A 72 10.07 4.80 5.88
N VAL A 73 10.69 5.05 4.72
CA VAL A 73 11.13 6.40 4.33
C VAL A 73 9.95 7.37 4.28
N GLN A 74 8.83 6.96 3.70
CA GLN A 74 7.60 7.76 3.64
C GLN A 74 7.06 8.08 5.05
N PHE A 75 7.08 7.11 5.97
CA PHE A 75 6.70 7.33 7.37
C PHE A 75 7.59 8.37 8.06
N PHE A 76 8.91 8.32 7.85
CA PHE A 76 9.81 9.35 8.37
C PHE A 76 9.56 10.72 7.76
N LEU A 77 9.31 10.81 6.45
CA LEU A 77 8.99 12.07 5.76
C LEU A 77 7.68 12.71 6.27
N TYR A 78 6.68 11.90 6.59
CA TYR A 78 5.45 12.40 7.24
C TYR A 78 5.72 12.81 8.70
N GLY A 79 6.57 12.08 9.43
CA GLY A 79 6.90 12.38 10.82
C GLY A 79 7.69 13.68 11.01
N THR A 80 8.53 14.04 10.04
CA THR A 80 9.31 15.29 10.07
C THR A 80 8.50 16.54 9.72
N SER A 81 7.19 16.43 9.49
CA SER A 81 6.28 17.56 9.22
C SER A 81 6.76 18.49 8.09
N VAL A 82 7.48 17.95 7.10
CA VAL A 82 7.92 18.70 5.91
C VAL A 82 6.74 19.15 5.00
N PRO A 83 5.57 18.49 4.94
CA PRO A 83 4.47 19.01 4.13
C PRO A 83 3.63 20.03 4.93
N GLU A 84 4.19 21.21 5.20
CA GLU A 84 3.42 22.36 5.68
C GLU A 84 2.50 22.95 4.60
N SER A 85 2.70 22.56 3.33
CA SER A 85 1.84 22.88 2.20
C SER A 85 1.40 21.60 1.48
N LEU A 86 0.09 21.44 1.30
CA LEU A 86 -0.53 20.43 0.42
C LEU A 86 -0.22 20.77 -1.05
N ASP A 87 1.04 20.65 -1.43
CA ASP A 87 1.47 20.93 -2.80
C ASP A 87 1.02 19.79 -3.72
N LEU A 88 0.34 20.14 -4.81
CA LEU A 88 -0.08 19.23 -5.88
C LEU A 88 1.00 18.17 -6.26
N PRO A 89 2.31 18.48 -6.38
CA PRO A 89 3.35 17.48 -6.65
C PRO A 89 3.52 16.41 -5.56
N TRP A 90 3.35 16.76 -4.28
CA TRP A 90 3.47 15.82 -3.17
C TRP A 90 2.34 14.78 -3.22
N LEU A 91 1.13 15.24 -3.51
CA LEU A 91 -0.03 14.37 -3.66
C LEU A 91 0.05 13.47 -4.91
N LEU A 92 0.64 13.97 -6.00
CA LEU A 92 0.95 13.17 -7.18
C LEU A 92 1.97 12.07 -6.87
N MET A 93 3.02 12.38 -6.10
CA MET A 93 4.02 11.40 -5.66
C MET A 93 3.38 10.27 -4.84
N GLU A 94 2.51 10.61 -3.88
CA GLU A 94 1.75 9.63 -3.09
C GLU A 94 0.87 8.73 -3.98
N CYS A 95 0.19 9.32 -4.97
CA CYS A 95 -0.67 8.58 -5.89
C CYS A 95 0.13 7.58 -6.76
N VAL A 96 1.22 8.05 -7.37
CA VAL A 96 2.10 7.20 -8.21
C VAL A 96 2.71 6.08 -7.38
N TYR A 97 3.14 6.38 -6.15
CA TYR A 97 3.67 5.38 -5.24
C TYR A 97 2.65 4.27 -4.95
N ASN A 98 1.43 4.63 -4.57
CA ASN A 98 0.38 3.67 -4.25
C ASN A 98 -0.04 2.81 -5.45
N ILE A 99 -0.11 3.40 -6.65
CA ILE A 99 -0.43 2.66 -7.89
C ILE A 99 0.70 1.70 -8.26
N LEU A 100 1.95 2.13 -8.14
CA LEU A 100 3.11 1.30 -8.41
C LEU A 100 3.20 0.14 -7.42
N ALA A 101 2.99 0.42 -6.13
CA ALA A 101 2.92 -0.58 -5.06
C ALA A 101 1.81 -1.60 -5.34
N PHE A 102 0.59 -1.13 -5.67
CA PHE A 102 -0.52 -1.98 -6.05
C PHE A 102 -0.16 -2.92 -7.21
N SER A 103 0.41 -2.39 -8.30
CA SER A 103 0.77 -3.19 -9.47
C SER A 103 1.86 -4.24 -9.16
N MET A 104 2.85 -3.88 -8.34
CA MET A 104 3.96 -4.77 -8.00
C MET A 104 3.54 -5.85 -7.02
N TYR A 105 2.74 -5.52 -6.01
CA TYR A 105 2.17 -6.52 -5.10
C TYR A 105 1.15 -7.42 -5.80
N LEU A 106 0.38 -6.91 -6.75
CA LEU A 106 -0.49 -7.74 -7.61
C LEU A 106 0.34 -8.75 -8.42
N SER A 107 1.45 -8.31 -9.02
CA SER A 107 2.39 -9.20 -9.72
C SER A 107 2.94 -10.30 -8.80
N ALA A 108 3.40 -9.93 -7.61
CA ALA A 108 3.87 -10.88 -6.60
C ALA A 108 2.77 -11.87 -6.16
N ALA A 109 1.55 -11.38 -5.92
CA ALA A 109 0.41 -12.18 -5.50
C ALA A 109 -0.02 -13.21 -6.56
N VAL A 110 -0.05 -12.81 -7.84
CA VAL A 110 -0.34 -13.72 -8.96
C VAL A 110 0.74 -14.81 -9.08
N LEU A 111 2.01 -14.42 -8.94
CA LEU A 111 3.13 -15.36 -9.03
C LEU A 111 3.09 -16.40 -7.89
N LEU A 112 2.77 -15.95 -6.67
CA LEU A 112 2.67 -16.80 -5.49
C LEU A 112 1.43 -17.71 -5.54
N ALA A 113 0.32 -17.23 -6.10
CA ALA A 113 -0.87 -18.04 -6.35
C ALA A 113 -0.61 -19.16 -7.37
N ASN A 114 0.10 -18.85 -8.46
CA ASN A 114 0.52 -19.85 -9.44
C ASN A 114 1.41 -20.93 -8.80
N LEU A 115 2.33 -20.54 -7.92
CA LEU A 115 3.18 -21.48 -7.19
C LEU A 115 2.36 -22.42 -6.29
N CYS A 116 1.35 -21.90 -5.56
CA CYS A 116 0.47 -22.74 -4.73
C CYS A 116 -0.31 -23.77 -5.55
N VAL A 117 -0.77 -23.42 -6.76
CA VAL A 117 -1.46 -24.35 -7.66
C VAL A 117 -0.52 -25.44 -8.17
N LEU A 118 0.74 -25.10 -8.45
CA LEU A 118 1.75 -26.07 -8.87
C LEU A 118 2.11 -27.03 -7.74
N LEU A 119 2.28 -26.52 -6.52
CA LEU A 119 2.53 -27.33 -5.31
C LEU A 119 1.37 -28.30 -5.04
N GLY A 120 0.11 -27.83 -5.12
CA GLY A 120 -1.06 -28.69 -4.93
C GLY A 120 -1.29 -29.76 -6.01
N LYS A 121 -0.55 -29.72 -7.12
CA LYS A 121 -0.61 -30.73 -8.20
C LYS A 121 0.49 -31.79 -8.09
N GLN A 122 1.56 -31.53 -7.34
CA GLN A 122 2.66 -32.47 -7.15
C GLN A 122 2.43 -33.21 -5.83
N ASP A 123 2.19 -34.53 -5.89
CA ASP A 123 2.08 -35.42 -4.72
C ASP A 123 3.44 -35.59 -3.99
N MET A 124 4.12 -34.49 -3.63
CA MET A 124 5.46 -34.48 -3.05
C MET A 124 5.40 -34.52 -1.52
N LEU A 125 5.16 -35.71 -0.95
CA LEU A 125 5.42 -36.11 0.45
C LEU A 125 4.51 -35.50 1.54
N VAL A 126 3.34 -36.12 1.66
CA VAL A 126 2.14 -35.91 2.52
C VAL A 126 2.32 -35.49 4.01
N ILE A 127 3.52 -35.47 4.60
CA ILE A 127 3.69 -35.14 6.05
C ILE A 127 4.56 -33.91 6.32
N MET A 128 5.62 -33.63 5.53
CA MET A 128 6.35 -32.34 5.60
C MET A 128 5.67 -31.24 4.77
N ASP A 129 4.85 -31.61 3.79
CA ASP A 129 4.31 -30.69 2.78
C ASP A 129 3.10 -29.87 3.29
N ASN A 130 2.30 -30.40 4.22
CA ASN A 130 1.12 -29.68 4.75
C ASN A 130 1.50 -28.36 5.45
N TYR A 131 2.63 -28.32 6.15
CA TYR A 131 3.10 -27.11 6.82
C TYR A 131 3.55 -26.05 5.80
N ILE A 132 4.36 -26.45 4.82
CA ILE A 132 4.90 -25.57 3.77
C ILE A 132 3.78 -25.07 2.85
N TYR A 133 2.83 -25.94 2.52
CA TYR A 133 1.62 -25.61 1.77
C TYR A 133 0.77 -24.59 2.53
N GLY A 134 0.52 -24.81 3.83
CA GLY A 134 -0.21 -23.87 4.68
C GLY A 134 0.47 -22.50 4.76
N LEU A 135 1.80 -22.47 4.88
CA LEU A 135 2.59 -21.24 4.90
C LEU A 135 2.52 -20.49 3.56
N SER A 136 2.56 -21.22 2.44
CA SER A 136 2.46 -20.66 1.08
C SER A 136 1.08 -20.07 0.84
N VAL A 137 0.00 -20.77 1.23
CA VAL A 137 -1.38 -20.27 1.13
C VAL A 137 -1.58 -19.02 1.98
N ALA A 138 -1.08 -19.02 3.22
CA ALA A 138 -1.13 -17.84 4.08
C ALA A 138 -0.38 -16.65 3.46
N ALA A 139 0.80 -16.87 2.87
CA ALA A 139 1.55 -15.83 2.19
C ALA A 139 0.78 -15.24 1.00
N VAL A 140 0.08 -16.07 0.21
CA VAL A 140 -0.79 -15.59 -0.90
C VAL A 140 -1.92 -14.72 -0.38
N LEU A 141 -2.60 -15.15 0.70
CA LEU A 141 -3.69 -14.38 1.29
C LEU A 141 -3.22 -13.02 1.80
N PHE A 142 -2.10 -12.98 2.53
CA PHE A 142 -1.54 -11.72 3.01
C PHE A 142 -1.03 -10.82 1.87
N ALA A 143 -0.46 -11.39 0.80
CA ALA A 143 -0.06 -10.62 -0.38
C ALA A 143 -1.28 -9.97 -1.09
N HIS A 144 -2.40 -10.69 -1.20
CA HIS A 144 -3.65 -10.13 -1.71
C HIS A 144 -4.22 -9.05 -0.81
N LEU A 145 -4.17 -9.23 0.52
CA LEU A 145 -4.59 -8.21 1.47
C LEU A 145 -3.75 -6.94 1.33
N VAL A 146 -2.41 -7.05 1.27
CA VAL A 146 -1.52 -5.90 1.03
C VAL A 146 -1.86 -5.20 -0.28
N THR A 147 -2.12 -5.97 -1.35
CA THR A 147 -2.53 -5.42 -2.64
C THR A 147 -3.83 -4.62 -2.52
N LEU A 148 -4.83 -5.15 -1.80
CA LEU A 148 -6.09 -4.44 -1.57
C LEU A 148 -5.88 -3.17 -0.73
N LEU A 149 -5.02 -3.20 0.28
CA LEU A 149 -4.70 -2.03 1.09
C LEU A 149 -4.08 -0.92 0.23
N TYR A 150 -3.05 -1.23 -0.57
CA TYR A 150 -2.47 -0.25 -1.49
C TYR A 150 -3.48 0.24 -2.54
N GLY A 151 -4.39 -0.62 -2.99
CA GLY A 151 -5.49 -0.22 -3.88
C GLY A 151 -6.45 0.77 -3.23
N ILE A 152 -6.82 0.56 -1.96
CA ILE A 152 -7.65 1.48 -1.19
C ILE A 152 -6.90 2.81 -0.98
N SER A 153 -5.61 2.76 -0.64
CA SER A 153 -4.74 3.93 -0.51
C SER A 153 -4.68 4.73 -1.82
N ALA A 154 -4.52 4.06 -2.97
CA ALA A 154 -4.55 4.69 -4.28
C ALA A 154 -5.89 5.38 -4.57
N VAL A 155 -7.02 4.73 -4.28
CA VAL A 155 -8.36 5.33 -4.47
C VAL A 155 -8.55 6.57 -3.59
N ILE A 156 -8.07 6.53 -2.34
CA ILE A 156 -8.13 7.68 -1.43
C ILE A 156 -7.26 8.83 -1.97
N SER A 157 -6.03 8.56 -2.43
CA SER A 157 -5.14 9.55 -3.04
C SER A 157 -5.73 10.16 -4.32
N VAL A 158 -6.32 9.35 -5.21
CA VAL A 158 -6.98 9.82 -6.44
C VAL A 158 -8.20 10.69 -6.13
N ARG A 159 -9.02 10.30 -5.14
CA ARG A 159 -10.13 11.15 -4.69
C ARG A 159 -9.63 12.48 -4.16
N ARG A 160 -8.54 12.48 -3.39
CA ARG A 160 -7.93 13.73 -2.89
C ARG A 160 -7.42 14.62 -4.03
N LEU A 161 -6.83 14.05 -5.09
CA LEU A 161 -6.39 14.79 -6.28
C LEU A 161 -7.55 15.42 -7.05
N ARG A 162 -8.70 14.76 -7.13
CA ARG A 162 -9.86 15.23 -7.91
C ARG A 162 -10.63 16.36 -7.23
N PHE A 163 -10.58 16.47 -5.90
CA PHE A 163 -11.37 17.41 -5.11
C PHE A 163 -10.55 18.59 -4.54
N ASN A 164 -9.35 18.82 -5.07
CA ASN A 164 -8.49 19.97 -4.77
C ASN A 164 -8.32 20.82 -6.04
#